data_AF-A0A9P7D261-F1
#
_entry.id   AF-A0A9P7D261-F1
#
_cell.length_a   1.000
_cell.length_b   1.000
_cell.length_c   1.000
_cell.angle_alpha   90.00
_cell.angle_beta   90.00
_cell.angle_gamma   90.00
#
_symmetry.space_group_name_H-M   'P 1'
#
loop_
_entity.id
_entity.type
_entity.pdbx_description
1 polymer ?
#
loop_
_entity_poly.entity_id
_entity_poly.type
_entity_poly.pdbx_seq_one_letter_code
_entity_poly.pdbx_strand_id
1 'polypeptide(L)'
;MFTAVFIDQAFWNTLGVFEPNTTSPGLDWGQCLQCAAVDRAVTLRSKFCSQCFAQDCYNPSNLPSNSELPGRQFAFVNPDLGLQKVEEWLKDNKGALAWFVVAIIVVIAGIVCFIFWWRKRRARKSRYSRVDELREDDEP
;
A
#
# COMPACT_ATOMS: atom_id res chain seq x y z
N MET A 1 -8.48 -0.75 -13.72
CA MET A 1 -8.36 -2.22 -13.62
C MET A 1 -8.04 -2.70 -12.20
N PHE A 2 -7.04 -2.14 -11.50
CA PHE A 2 -6.71 -2.56 -10.12
C PHE A 2 -7.85 -2.44 -9.10
N THR A 3 -8.67 -1.39 -9.17
CA THR A 3 -9.82 -1.19 -8.27
C THR A 3 -10.93 -2.23 -8.47
N ALA A 4 -11.16 -2.70 -9.70
CA ALA A 4 -12.16 -3.72 -9.98
C ALA A 4 -11.75 -5.09 -9.38
N VAL A 5 -10.47 -5.47 -9.53
CA VAL A 5 -9.93 -6.71 -8.93
C VAL A 5 -9.97 -6.64 -7.41
N PHE A 6 -9.64 -5.49 -6.82
CA PHE A 6 -9.70 -5.32 -5.37
C PHE A 6 -11.14 -5.38 -4.84
N ILE A 7 -12.09 -4.70 -5.50
CA ILE A 7 -13.50 -4.73 -5.10
C ILE A 7 -14.06 -6.15 -5.26
N ASP A 8 -13.71 -6.85 -6.34
CA ASP A 8 -14.15 -8.24 -6.57
C ASP A 8 -13.58 -9.17 -5.48
N GLN A 9 -12.29 -9.06 -5.16
CA GLN A 9 -11.69 -9.83 -4.08
C GLN A 9 -12.30 -9.50 -2.71
N ALA A 10 -12.54 -8.22 -2.42
CA ALA A 10 -13.16 -7.79 -1.17
C ALA A 10 -14.61 -8.29 -1.08
N PHE A 11 -15.35 -8.24 -2.19
CA PHE A 11 -16.71 -8.76 -2.33
C PHE A 11 -16.74 -10.27 -2.10
N TRP A 12 -15.87 -11.05 -2.75
CA TRP A 12 -15.77 -12.50 -2.53
C TRP A 12 -15.29 -12.87 -1.13
N ASN A 13 -14.46 -12.04 -0.48
CA ASN A 13 -14.02 -12.28 0.90
C ASN A 13 -15.09 -11.90 1.93
N THR A 14 -15.94 -10.92 1.65
CA THR A 14 -17.02 -10.48 2.57
C THR A 14 -18.33 -11.24 2.37
N LEU A 15 -18.59 -11.70 1.15
CA LEU A 15 -19.77 -12.50 0.79
C LEU A 15 -19.46 -13.98 0.62
N GLY A 16 -18.20 -14.38 0.73
CA GLY A 16 -17.78 -15.77 0.75
C GLY A 16 -18.13 -16.41 2.07
N VAL A 17 -19.42 -16.70 2.26
CA VAL A 17 -19.79 -17.70 3.26
C VAL A 17 -19.31 -19.06 2.82
N PHE A 18 -18.99 -19.82 3.85
CA PHE A 18 -18.29 -21.07 3.78
C PHE A 18 -19.26 -22.18 3.42
N GLU A 19 -19.12 -22.72 2.20
CA GLU A 19 -19.79 -23.97 1.83
C GLU A 19 -18.98 -25.16 2.37
N PRO A 20 -19.60 -26.10 3.12
CA PRO A 20 -18.90 -27.19 3.77
C PRO A 20 -18.00 -27.98 2.82
N ASN A 21 -16.74 -28.18 3.20
CA ASN A 21 -15.73 -28.93 2.43
C ASN A 21 -15.28 -28.28 1.13
N THR A 22 -15.56 -26.98 0.92
CA THR A 22 -15.13 -26.27 -0.29
C THR A 22 -14.48 -24.92 0.03
N THR A 23 -13.69 -24.41 -0.92
CA THR A 23 -13.18 -23.03 -0.92
C THR A 23 -14.11 -22.08 -1.66
N SER A 24 -15.27 -22.57 -2.11
CA SER A 24 -16.21 -21.82 -2.91
C SER A 24 -17.16 -21.00 -2.04
N PRO A 25 -17.58 -19.82 -2.51
CA PRO A 25 -18.61 -19.02 -1.86
C PRO A 25 -19.97 -19.74 -1.98
N GLY A 26 -20.66 -19.94 -0.87
CA GLY A 26 -21.96 -20.61 -0.85
C GLY A 26 -23.01 -19.89 -1.70
N LEU A 27 -23.71 -20.64 -2.55
CA LEU A 27 -24.62 -20.10 -3.58
C LEU A 27 -25.79 -19.28 -3.00
N ASP A 28 -26.25 -19.61 -1.80
CA ASP A 28 -27.46 -19.03 -1.17
C ASP A 28 -27.18 -17.88 -0.20
N TRP A 29 -25.91 -17.46 -0.06
CA TRP A 29 -25.52 -16.47 0.96
C TRP A 29 -26.28 -15.14 0.83
N GLY A 30 -26.54 -14.68 -0.39
CA GLY A 30 -27.30 -13.45 -0.61
C GLY A 30 -28.71 -13.50 -0.03
N GLN A 31 -29.36 -14.66 -0.07
CA GLN A 31 -30.69 -14.87 0.52
C GLN A 31 -30.60 -15.03 2.04
N CYS A 32 -29.56 -15.71 2.54
CA CYS A 32 -29.27 -15.81 3.96
C CYS A 32 -28.97 -14.44 4.62
N LEU A 33 -28.31 -13.52 3.89
CA LEU A 33 -28.10 -12.14 4.33
C LEU A 33 -29.40 -11.35 4.44
N GLN A 34 -30.33 -11.55 3.51
CA GLN A 34 -31.66 -10.96 3.60
C GLN A 34 -32.43 -11.49 4.81
N CYS A 35 -32.32 -12.80 5.08
CA CYS A 35 -32.84 -13.40 6.31
C CYS A 35 -32.24 -12.75 7.56
N ALA A 36 -30.92 -12.52 7.61
CA ALA A 36 -30.27 -11.86 8.75
C ALA A 36 -30.72 -10.40 8.93
N ALA A 37 -30.96 -9.67 7.85
CA ALA A 37 -31.50 -8.31 7.89
C ALA A 37 -32.93 -8.28 8.46
N VAL A 38 -33.76 -9.26 8.09
CA VAL A 38 -35.15 -9.39 8.56
C VAL A 38 -35.23 -10.00 9.96
N ASP A 39 -34.24 -10.78 10.40
CA ASP A 39 -34.23 -11.47 11.69
C ASP A 39 -34.37 -10.52 12.90
N ARG A 40 -33.88 -9.28 12.78
CA ARG A 40 -34.04 -8.28 13.84
C ARG A 40 -35.46 -7.73 13.96
N ALA A 41 -36.32 -7.99 12.97
CA ALA A 41 -37.66 -7.44 12.88
C ALA A 41 -38.78 -8.45 13.20
N VAL A 42 -38.49 -9.76 13.25
CA VAL A 42 -39.53 -10.80 13.37
C VAL A 42 -39.12 -11.91 14.34
N THR A 43 -40.04 -12.34 15.19
CA THR A 43 -39.83 -13.41 16.19
C THR A 43 -39.93 -14.83 15.61
N LEU A 44 -40.46 -15.01 14.39
CA LEU A 44 -40.60 -16.31 13.75
C LEU A 44 -39.84 -16.35 12.41
N ARG A 45 -38.78 -17.15 12.35
CA ARG A 45 -37.97 -17.36 11.13
C ARG A 45 -38.68 -18.28 10.16
N SER A 46 -38.53 -18.04 8.85
CA SER A 46 -38.92 -19.01 7.84
C SER A 46 -38.04 -20.28 7.95
N LYS A 47 -38.51 -21.41 7.39
CA LYS A 47 -37.70 -22.65 7.36
C LYS A 47 -36.34 -22.43 6.69
N PHE A 48 -36.33 -21.68 5.60
CA PHE A 48 -35.11 -21.31 4.88
C PHE A 48 -34.17 -20.48 5.76
N CYS A 49 -34.66 -19.40 6.37
CA CYS A 49 -33.82 -18.58 7.26
C CYS A 49 -33.28 -19.38 8.44
N SER A 50 -34.09 -20.26 9.03
CA SER A 50 -33.66 -21.13 10.13
C SER A 50 -32.49 -22.04 9.72
N GLN A 51 -32.49 -22.53 8.47
CA GLN A 51 -31.41 -23.35 7.93
C GLN A 51 -30.13 -22.53 7.70
N CYS A 52 -30.25 -21.33 7.12
CA CYS A 52 -29.12 -20.39 6.98
C CYS A 52 -28.45 -20.11 8.33
N PHE A 53 -29.25 -19.79 9.36
CA PHE A 53 -28.72 -19.52 10.70
C PHE A 53 -28.08 -20.75 11.35
N ALA A 54 -28.57 -21.95 11.07
CA ALA A 54 -27.96 -23.18 11.58
C ALA A 54 -26.60 -23.49 10.94
N GLN A 55 -26.42 -23.08 9.67
CA GLN A 55 -25.22 -23.37 8.89
C GLN A 55 -24.13 -22.29 9.04
N ASP A 56 -24.53 -21.02 9.07
CA ASP A 56 -23.59 -19.89 8.93
C ASP A 56 -23.33 -19.13 10.24
N CYS A 57 -24.16 -19.29 11.26
CA CYS A 57 -23.89 -18.65 12.55
C CYS A 57 -22.94 -19.46 13.41
N TYR A 58 -21.99 -18.74 14.00
CA TYR A 58 -21.05 -19.29 14.96
C TYR A 58 -21.80 -19.91 16.15
N ASN A 59 -21.66 -21.23 16.31
CA ASN A 59 -22.17 -21.97 17.45
C ASN A 59 -21.00 -22.46 18.32
N PRO A 60 -20.79 -21.90 19.52
CA PRO A 60 -19.67 -22.30 20.39
C PRO A 60 -19.78 -23.74 20.89
N SER A 61 -20.96 -24.36 20.82
CA SER A 61 -21.18 -25.76 21.20
C SER A 61 -21.01 -26.74 20.03
N ASN A 62 -20.90 -26.25 18.80
CA ASN A 62 -20.73 -27.06 17.61
C ASN A 62 -19.80 -26.32 16.63
N LEU A 63 -18.51 -26.31 16.93
CA LEU A 63 -17.52 -25.68 16.06
C LEU A 63 -17.35 -26.52 14.79
N PRO A 64 -17.27 -25.88 13.61
CA PRO A 64 -16.95 -26.57 12.37
C PRO A 64 -15.58 -27.22 12.46
N SER A 65 -15.46 -28.41 11.89
CA SER A 65 -14.22 -29.17 11.84
C SER A 65 -13.23 -28.53 10.86
N ASN A 66 -11.92 -28.73 11.09
CA ASN A 66 -10.89 -28.21 10.18
C ASN A 66 -11.01 -28.77 8.75
N SER A 67 -11.55 -29.99 8.60
CA SER A 67 -11.83 -30.64 7.32
C SER A 67 -12.94 -29.97 6.55
N GLU A 68 -13.90 -29.37 7.26
CA GLU A 68 -14.95 -28.62 6.59
C GLU A 68 -14.35 -27.39 5.95
N LEU A 69 -13.37 -26.70 6.55
CA LEU A 69 -12.80 -25.42 6.10
C LEU A 69 -11.46 -25.55 5.31
N PRO A 70 -11.42 -26.15 4.10
CA PRO A 70 -10.17 -26.32 3.36
C PRO A 70 -9.57 -24.98 2.95
N GLY A 71 -8.24 -24.90 2.95
CA GLY A 71 -7.51 -23.72 2.48
C GLY A 71 -7.56 -22.50 3.40
N ARG A 72 -8.22 -22.58 4.58
CA ARG A 72 -8.20 -21.50 5.57
C ARG A 72 -7.01 -21.65 6.52
N GLN A 73 -6.40 -20.52 6.85
CA GLN A 73 -5.29 -20.47 7.80
C GLN A 73 -5.83 -20.30 9.22
N PHE A 74 -5.78 -21.36 10.02
CA PHE A 74 -6.26 -21.34 11.41
C PHE A 74 -5.22 -20.81 12.39
N ALA A 75 -3.94 -20.91 12.01
CA ALA A 75 -2.87 -20.26 12.75
C ALA A 75 -2.93 -18.76 12.46
N PHE A 76 -3.02 -17.95 13.52
CA PHE A 76 -2.86 -16.51 13.39
C PHE A 76 -1.45 -16.23 12.84
N VAL A 77 -1.38 -15.79 11.58
CA VAL A 77 -0.16 -15.25 11.00
C VAL A 77 -0.19 -13.75 11.19
N ASN A 78 0.73 -13.25 12.01
CA ASN A 78 0.85 -11.82 12.25
C ASN A 78 1.30 -11.11 10.95
N PRO A 79 0.46 -10.25 10.35
CA PRO A 79 0.81 -9.54 9.12
C PRO A 79 1.78 -8.37 9.34
N ASP A 80 2.10 -8.01 10.59
CA ASP A 80 2.97 -6.87 10.95
C ASP A 80 4.46 -7.08 10.65
N LEU A 81 4.83 -8.22 10.04
CA LEU A 81 6.19 -8.52 9.59
C LEU A 81 6.76 -7.45 8.65
N GLY A 82 5.92 -6.61 8.03
CA GLY A 82 6.36 -5.50 7.18
C GLY A 82 7.18 -4.45 7.93
N LEU A 83 6.77 -4.05 9.14
CA LEU A 83 7.48 -3.04 9.92
C LEU A 83 8.79 -3.59 10.51
N GLN A 84 8.79 -4.83 10.99
CA GLN A 84 10.01 -5.48 11.48
C GLN A 84 11.05 -5.65 10.38
N LYS A 85 10.62 -6.00 9.16
CA LYS A 85 11.52 -6.13 8.00
C LYS A 85 12.13 -4.79 7.58
N VAL A 86 11.38 -3.70 7.68
CA VAL A 86 11.89 -2.34 7.45
C VAL A 86 12.88 -1.95 8.56
N GLU A 87 12.60 -2.30 9.81
CA GLU A 87 13.49 -2.03 10.94
C GLU A 87 14.81 -2.82 10.86
N GLU A 88 14.76 -4.11 10.50
CA GLU A 88 15.94 -4.93 10.22
C GLU A 88 16.73 -4.38 9.05
N TRP A 89 16.07 -4.04 7.95
CA TRP A 89 16.74 -3.45 6.79
C TRP A 89 17.41 -2.11 7.13
N LEU A 90 16.75 -1.26 7.93
CA LEU A 90 17.30 0.00 8.43
C LEU A 90 18.51 -0.22 9.35
N LYS A 91 18.48 -1.26 10.20
CA LYS A 91 19.60 -1.63 11.08
C LYS A 91 20.80 -2.11 10.27
N ASP A 92 20.59 -2.96 9.28
CA ASP A 92 21.66 -3.53 8.45
C ASP A 92 22.27 -2.49 7.51
N ASN A 93 21.50 -1.49 7.07
CA ASN A 93 21.93 -0.49 6.09
C ASN A 93 22.27 0.88 6.69
N LYS A 94 22.46 1.00 8.01
CA LYS A 94 22.86 2.27 8.65
C LYS A 94 24.07 2.92 8.00
N GLY A 95 25.06 2.12 7.61
CA GLY A 95 26.26 2.60 6.91
C GLY A 95 25.95 3.17 5.53
N ALA A 96 25.13 2.49 4.74
CA ALA A 96 24.72 2.96 3.41
C ALA A 96 23.93 4.28 3.49
N LEU A 97 23.08 4.42 4.51
CA LEU A 97 22.31 5.63 4.78
C LEU A 97 23.23 6.82 5.14
N ALA A 98 24.26 6.59 5.96
CA ALA A 98 25.24 7.62 6.29
C ALA A 98 26.01 8.10 5.05
N TRP A 99 26.45 7.18 4.19
CA TRP A 99 27.13 7.53 2.93
C TRP A 99 26.23 8.30 1.96
N PHE A 100 24.94 7.95 1.89
CA PHE A 100 23.96 8.68 1.09
C PHE A 100 23.81 10.14 1.53
N VAL A 101 23.74 10.39 2.84
CA VAL A 101 23.67 11.75 3.40
C VAL A 101 24.94 12.53 3.09
N VAL A 102 26.11 11.92 3.26
CA VAL A 102 27.40 12.56 2.93
C VAL A 102 27.46 12.91 1.45
N ALA A 103 27.03 12.00 0.55
CA ALA A 103 27.00 12.24 -0.88
C ALA A 103 26.12 13.45 -1.25
N ILE A 104 24.94 13.57 -0.63
CA ILE A 104 24.04 14.71 -0.85
C ILE A 104 24.72 16.03 -0.45
N ILE A 105 25.37 16.07 0.71
CA ILE A 105 26.04 17.29 1.20
C ILE A 105 27.15 17.71 0.23
N VAL A 106 27.94 16.77 -0.27
CA VAL A 106 29.02 17.04 -1.24
C VAL A 106 28.46 17.59 -2.54
N VAL A 107 27.35 17.01 -3.04
CA VAL A 107 26.68 17.49 -4.27
C VAL A 107 26.16 18.91 -4.08
N ILE A 108 25.50 19.21 -2.96
CA ILE A 108 24.98 20.55 -2.67
C ILE A 108 26.12 21.57 -2.61
N ALA A 109 27.20 21.25 -1.89
CA ALA A 109 28.37 22.13 -1.81
C ALA A 109 29.00 22.36 -3.19
N GLY A 110 29.11 21.32 -4.01
CA GLY A 110 29.58 21.40 -5.39
C GLY A 110 28.72 22.33 -6.26
N ILE A 111 27.39 22.21 -6.16
CA ILE A 111 26.44 23.08 -6.88
C ILE A 111 26.62 24.55 -6.44
N VAL A 112 26.72 24.82 -5.14
CA VAL A 112 26.91 26.18 -4.63
C VAL A 112 28.23 26.79 -5.12
N CYS A 113 29.33 26.05 -5.02
CA CYS A 113 30.63 26.49 -5.52
C CYS A 113 30.60 26.72 -7.05
N PHE A 114 29.95 25.83 -7.79
CA PHE A 114 29.79 25.96 -9.24
C PHE A 114 28.99 27.20 -9.64
N ILE A 115 27.86 27.46 -8.96
CA ILE A 115 27.05 28.67 -9.19
C ILE A 115 27.89 29.92 -8.89
N PHE A 116 28.62 29.94 -7.77
CA PHE A 116 29.42 31.11 -7.38
C PHE A 116 30.56 31.38 -8.38
N TRP A 117 31.25 30.32 -8.80
CA TRP A 117 32.29 30.41 -9.83
C TRP A 117 31.73 30.87 -11.18
N TRP A 118 30.57 30.33 -11.58
CA TRP A 118 29.92 30.69 -12.84
C TRP A 118 29.47 32.16 -12.86
N ARG A 119 28.89 32.66 -11.75
CA ARG A 119 28.56 34.09 -11.60
C ARG A 119 29.80 34.97 -11.69
N LYS A 120 30.89 34.59 -11.00
CA LYS A 120 32.16 35.33 -11.06
C LYS A 120 32.76 35.37 -12.46
N ARG A 121 32.69 34.26 -13.21
CA ARG A 121 33.17 34.20 -14.59
C ARG A 121 32.34 35.07 -15.54
N ARG A 122 31.02 35.12 -15.37
CA ARG A 122 30.13 36.00 -16.16
C ARG A 122 30.46 37.48 -15.94
N ALA A 123 30.71 37.89 -14.70
CA ALA A 123 31.10 39.27 -14.37
C ALA A 123 32.46 39.69 -14.95
N ARG A 124 33.38 38.73 -15.17
CA ARG A 124 34.66 39.02 -15.86
C ARG A 124 34.45 39.23 -17.35
N LYS A 125 33.59 38.43 -17.99
CA LYS A 125 33.29 38.60 -19.43
C LYS A 125 32.70 39.98 -19.74
N SER A 126 31.78 40.48 -18.91
CA SER A 126 31.19 41.82 -19.13
C SER A 126 32.22 42.97 -19.03
N ARG A 127 33.30 42.81 -18.24
CA ARG A 127 34.37 43.82 -18.16
C ARG A 127 35.29 43.81 -19.38
N TYR A 128 35.54 42.64 -19.98
CA TYR A 128 36.33 42.55 -21.20
C TYR A 128 35.56 43.04 -22.42
N SER A 129 34.26 42.73 -22.53
CA SER A 129 33.41 43.25 -23.62
C SER A 129 33.36 44.78 -23.66
N ARG A 130 33.33 45.43 -22.49
CA ARG A 130 33.35 46.90 -22.41
C ARG A 130 34.68 47.53 -22.85
N VAL A 131 35.78 46.78 -22.81
CA VAL A 131 37.10 47.29 -23.22
C VAL A 131 37.34 47.04 -24.72
N ASP A 132 36.83 45.93 -25.27
CA ASP A 132 36.83 45.72 -26.73
C ASP A 132 35.94 46.73 -27.46
N GLU A 133 34.77 47.06 -26.89
CA GLU A 133 33.85 48.06 -27.47
C GLU A 133 34.51 49.45 -27.57
N LEU A 134 35.27 49.85 -26.54
CA LEU A 134 36.07 51.09 -26.57
C LEU A 134 37.28 51.02 -27.53
N ARG A 135 37.70 49.82 -27.94
CA ARG A 135 38.85 49.63 -28.84
C ARG A 135 38.44 49.66 -30.31
N GLU A 136 37.21 49.26 -30.65
CA GLU A 136 36.66 49.39 -32.01
C GLU A 136 36.28 50.83 -32.37
N ASP A 137 35.89 51.66 -31.39
CA ASP A 137 35.59 53.09 -31.60
C ASP A 137 36.86 53.93 -31.92
N ASP A 138 38.06 53.39 -31.65
CA ASP A 138 39.36 54.06 -31.84
C ASP A 138 40.12 53.61 -33.11
N GLU A 139 39.57 52.69 -33.94
CA GLU A 139 40.15 52.35 -35.26
C GLU A 139 39.50 53.21 -36.39
N PRO A 140 40.29 54.00 -37.16
CA PRO A 140 39.79 54.92 -38.19
C PRO A 140 39.43 54.27 -39.55
#